data_AF-A0A8X6X1M0-F1
#
_entry.id   AF-A0A8X6X1M0-F1
#
_cell.length_a   1.000
_cell.length_b   1.000
_cell.length_c   1.000
_cell.angle_alpha   90.00
_cell.angle_beta   90.00
_cell.angle_gamma   90.00
#
_symmetry.space_group_name_H-M   'P 1'
#
loop_
_entity.id
_entity.type
_entity.pdbx_description
1 polymer ?
#
loop_
_entity_poly.entity_id
_entity_poly.type
_entity_poly.pdbx_seq_one_letter_code
_entity_poly.pdbx_strand_id
1 'polypeptide(L)'
;MSQGKETSLELRNLIVKLKGENKSYSEIAKIVKPRSTVQTIYRNYVMCGNVLNKSRCGRPHKLSDRDARAIVRKVKKNPKISAPKLADQIATTE
;
A
#
# COMPACT_ATOMS: atom_id res chain seq x y z
N MET A 1 -5.06 -0.19 -18.46
CA MET A 1 -5.05 -1.50 -17.76
C MET A 1 -6.37 -1.66 -17.03
N SER A 2 -7.26 -2.51 -17.54
CA SER A 2 -8.52 -2.84 -16.84
C SER A 2 -8.17 -3.35 -15.44
N GLN A 3 -8.70 -2.71 -14.40
CA GLN A 3 -8.48 -3.19 -13.04
C GLN A 3 -9.35 -4.43 -12.85
N GLY A 4 -8.73 -5.60 -12.87
CA GLY A 4 -9.42 -6.83 -12.48
C GLY A 4 -10.00 -6.68 -11.08
N LYS A 5 -11.26 -7.07 -10.91
CA LYS A 5 -11.92 -7.09 -9.61
C LYS A 5 -11.09 -7.93 -8.63
N GLU A 6 -10.83 -7.37 -7.45
CA GLU A 6 -10.07 -8.07 -6.43
C GLU A 6 -10.81 -9.35 -5.99
N THR A 7 -10.06 -10.36 -5.53
CA THR A 7 -10.65 -11.56 -4.91
C THR A 7 -11.35 -11.20 -3.60
N SER A 8 -12.48 -11.84 -3.30
CA SER A 8 -13.18 -11.61 -2.03
C SER A 8 -12.32 -12.01 -0.83
N LEU A 9 -12.55 -11.35 0.31
CA LEU A 9 -11.82 -11.60 1.55
C LEU A 9 -12.00 -13.04 2.03
N GLU A 10 -13.24 -13.54 1.99
CA GLU A 10 -13.59 -14.92 2.35
C GLU A 10 -12.77 -15.95 1.59
N LEU A 11 -12.59 -15.74 0.29
CA LEU A 11 -11.86 -16.64 -0.58
C LEU A 11 -10.37 -16.70 -0.22
N ARG A 12 -9.79 -15.56 0.17
CA ARG A 12 -8.39 -15.51 0.63
C ARG A 12 -8.22 -16.17 2.01
N ASN A 13 -9.16 -15.94 2.93
CA ASN A 13 -9.18 -16.60 4.23
C ASN A 13 -9.27 -18.13 4.08
N LEU A 14 -10.10 -18.61 3.15
CA LEU A 14 -10.21 -20.03 2.83
C LEU A 14 -8.88 -20.59 2.34
N ILE A 15 -8.17 -19.88 1.44
CA ILE A 15 -6.86 -20.31 0.95
C ILE A 15 -5.84 -20.44 2.09
N VAL A 16 -5.79 -19.46 3.00
CA VAL A 16 -4.88 -19.48 4.16
C VAL A 16 -5.21 -20.66 5.07
N LYS A 17 -6.50 -20.90 5.37
CA LYS A 17 -6.96 -22.03 6.18
C LYS A 17 -6.56 -23.38 5.57
N LEU A 18 -6.90 -23.60 4.30
CA LEU A 18 -6.57 -24.84 3.58
C LEU A 18 -5.07 -25.08 3.50
N LYS A 19 -4.26 -24.00 3.45
CA LYS A 19 -2.82 -24.14 3.46
C LYS A 19 -2.27 -24.48 4.85
N GLY A 20 -2.89 -23.98 5.91
CA GLY A 20 -2.64 -24.40 7.30
C GLY A 20 -2.99 -25.87 7.55
N GLU A 21 -3.98 -26.41 6.85
CA GLU A 21 -4.31 -27.85 6.80
C GLU A 21 -3.31 -28.69 5.96
N ASN A 22 -2.16 -28.13 5.58
CA ASN A 22 -1.11 -28.76 4.77
C ASN A 22 -1.49 -29.20 3.35
N LYS A 23 -2.61 -28.70 2.79
CA LYS A 23 -2.96 -29.00 1.40
C LYS A 23 -1.95 -28.41 0.41
N SER A 24 -1.78 -29.09 -0.72
CA SER A 24 -0.93 -28.61 -1.81
C SER A 24 -1.60 -27.45 -2.56
N TYR A 25 -0.80 -26.59 -3.21
CA TYR A 25 -1.35 -25.50 -4.01
C TYR A 25 -2.22 -26.02 -5.18
N SER A 26 -1.93 -27.21 -5.71
CA SER A 26 -2.71 -27.81 -6.78
C SER A 26 -4.10 -28.26 -6.32
N GLU A 27 -4.22 -28.82 -5.12
CA GLU A 27 -5.51 -29.21 -4.54
C GLU A 27 -6.36 -27.99 -4.22
N ILE A 28 -5.76 -26.95 -3.62
CA ILE A 28 -6.45 -25.69 -3.33
C ILE A 28 -6.93 -25.02 -4.63
N ALA A 29 -6.12 -25.11 -5.69
CA ALA A 29 -6.45 -24.48 -6.97
C ALA A 29 -7.67 -25.11 -7.66
N LYS A 30 -7.88 -26.42 -7.48
CA LYS A 30 -9.06 -27.13 -7.99
C LYS A 30 -10.36 -26.64 -7.34
N ILE A 31 -10.29 -26.18 -6.10
CA ILE A 31 -11.47 -25.78 -5.30
C ILE A 31 -11.79 -24.30 -5.51
N VAL A 32 -10.76 -23.45 -5.61
CA VAL A 32 -10.93 -22.01 -5.38
C VAL A 32 -10.65 -21.16 -6.63
N LYS A 33 -9.38 -21.07 -7.03
CA LYS A 33 -8.86 -20.17 -8.07
C LYS A 33 -7.62 -20.79 -8.71
N PRO A 34 -7.16 -20.32 -9.89
CA PRO A 34 -5.94 -20.82 -10.51
C PRO A 34 -4.74 -20.82 -9.57
N ARG A 35 -3.86 -21.81 -9.74
CA ARG A 35 -2.69 -22.05 -8.88
C ARG A 35 -1.81 -20.82 -8.67
N SER A 36 -1.59 -20.02 -9.71
CA SER A 36 -0.80 -18.77 -9.64
C SER A 36 -1.41 -17.75 -8.67
N THR A 37 -2.74 -17.66 -8.64
CA THR A 37 -3.47 -16.77 -7.73
C THR A 37 -3.35 -17.24 -6.29
N VAL A 38 -3.56 -18.55 -6.05
CA VAL A 38 -3.40 -19.18 -4.73
C VAL A 38 -1.99 -18.94 -4.18
N GLN A 39 -0.97 -19.18 -5.01
CA GLN A 39 0.42 -18.98 -4.62
C GLN A 39 0.73 -17.51 -4.30
N THR A 40 0.18 -16.57 -5.08
CA THR A 40 0.39 -15.14 -4.86
C THR A 40 -0.27 -14.67 -3.57
N ILE A 41 -1.51 -15.10 -3.31
CA ILE A 41 -2.22 -14.79 -2.06
C ILE A 41 -1.46 -15.33 -0.85
N TYR A 42 -1.03 -16.59 -0.89
CA TYR A 42 -0.31 -17.19 0.24
C TYR A 42 1.06 -16.54 0.45
N ARG A 43 1.80 -16.23 -0.63
CA ARG A 43 3.07 -15.50 -0.55
C ARG A 43 2.89 -14.13 0.11
N ASN A 44 1.86 -13.38 -0.29
CA ASN A 44 1.56 -12.08 0.30
C ASN A 44 1.19 -12.21 1.79
N TYR A 45 0.43 -13.24 2.15
CA TYR A 45 0.10 -13.54 3.54
C TYR A 45 1.34 -13.82 4.39
N VAL A 46 2.27 -14.66 3.92
CA VAL A 46 3.53 -14.96 4.64
C VAL A 46 4.40 -13.71 4.77
N MET A 47 4.49 -12.88 3.73
CA MET A 47 5.34 -11.68 3.73
C MET A 47 4.77 -10.53 4.56
N CYS A 48 3.44 -10.35 4.57
CA CYS A 48 2.79 -9.18 5.18
C CYS A 48 2.06 -9.51 6.49
N GLY A 49 1.82 -10.79 6.79
CA GLY A 49 1.03 -11.24 7.93
C GLY A 49 -0.47 -10.95 7.82
N ASN A 50 -0.95 -10.45 6.67
CA ASN A 50 -2.33 -10.02 6.50
C ASN A 50 -2.96 -10.60 5.22
N VAL A 51 -4.26 -10.85 5.27
CA VAL A 51 -5.10 -11.35 4.18
C VAL A 51 -5.74 -10.19 3.39
N LEU A 52 -5.83 -9.01 4.00
CA LEU A 52 -6.31 -7.79 3.35
C LEU A 52 -5.31 -7.34 2.27
N ASN A 53 -5.87 -6.76 1.20
CA ASN A 53 -5.03 -6.13 0.19
C ASN A 53 -4.44 -4.85 0.75
N LYS A 54 -3.18 -4.60 0.43
CA LYS A 54 -2.58 -3.29 0.68
C LYS A 54 -3.27 -2.26 -0.21
N SER A 55 -3.51 -1.08 0.36
CA SER A 55 -3.83 0.08 -0.46
C SER A 55 -2.70 0.30 -1.47
N ARG A 56 -3.04 0.82 -2.64
CA ARG A 56 -2.02 1.18 -3.61
C ARG A 56 -1.16 2.29 -3.03
N CYS A 57 0.15 2.11 -3.09
CA CYS A 57 1.05 3.24 -2.86
C CYS A 57 0.92 4.21 -4.03
N GLY A 58 0.62 5.47 -3.72
CA GLY A 58 0.74 6.56 -4.67
C GLY A 58 2.21 6.86 -4.97
N ARG A 59 2.45 7.87 -5.80
CA ARG A 59 3.81 8.40 -6.02
C ARG A 59 4.35 8.95 -4.70
N PRO A 60 5.61 8.65 -4.31
CA PRO A 60 6.20 9.25 -3.12
C PRO A 60 6.22 10.77 -3.21
N HIS A 61 6.02 11.43 -2.07
CA HIS A 61 6.07 12.89 -1.98
C HIS A 61 7.50 13.39 -2.21
N LYS A 62 7.65 14.53 -2.91
CA LYS A 62 8.94 15.20 -3.10
C LYS A 62 9.44 15.89 -1.85
N LEU A 63 8.52 16.35 -1.01
CA LEU A 63 8.81 17.05 0.25
C LEU A 63 8.85 16.04 1.39
N SER A 64 9.73 16.29 2.36
CA SER A 64 9.66 15.58 3.63
C SER A 64 8.43 16.01 4.45
N ASP A 65 7.99 15.16 5.37
CA ASP A 65 6.90 15.51 6.29
C ASP A 65 7.22 16.75 7.15
N ARG A 66 8.51 16.98 7.44
CA ARG A 66 8.97 18.15 8.18
C ARG A 66 8.76 19.42 7.38
N ASP A 67 9.17 19.41 6.11
CA ASP A 67 9.08 20.58 5.23
C ASP A 67 7.63 20.92 4.93
N ALA A 68 6.80 19.90 4.68
CA ALA A 68 5.36 20.07 4.50
C ALA A 68 4.70 20.74 5.72
N ARG A 69 5.07 20.31 6.95
CA ARG A 69 4.57 20.97 8.17
C ARG A 69 5.10 22.39 8.33
N ALA A 70 6.36 22.64 8.00
CA ALA A 70 6.97 23.97 8.08
C ALA A 70 6.29 24.96 7.13
N ILE A 71 6.01 24.54 5.89
CA ILE A 71 5.22 25.27 4.90
C ILE A 71 3.88 25.69 5.50
N VAL A 72 3.12 24.72 6.02
CA VAL A 72 1.78 24.97 6.57
C VAL A 72 1.83 25.95 7.74
N ARG A 73 2.80 25.83 8.64
CA ARG A 73 2.95 26.74 9.79
C ARG A 73 3.27 28.17 9.35
N LYS A 74 4.19 28.34 8.39
CA LYS A 74 4.59 29.66 7.87
C LYS A 74 3.43 30.35 7.15
N VAL A 75 2.69 29.61 6.32
CA VAL A 75 1.50 30.13 5.63
C VAL A 75 0.40 30.50 6.63
N LYS A 76 0.18 29.70 7.68
CA LYS A 76 -0.76 30.06 8.76
C LYS A 76 -0.35 31.32 9.51
N LYS A 77 0.95 31.52 9.77
CA LYS A 77 1.46 32.71 10.46
C LYS A 77 1.41 33.97 9.60
N ASN A 78 1.75 33.85 8.32
CA ASN A 78 1.63 34.93 7.34
C ASN A 78 0.99 34.40 6.05
N PRO A 79 -0.34 34.54 5.90
CA PRO A 79 -1.07 34.03 4.74
C PRO A 79 -0.67 34.67 3.40
N LYS A 80 -0.03 35.84 3.43
CA LYS A 80 0.36 36.61 2.22
C LYS A 80 1.79 36.29 1.75
N ILE A 81 2.47 35.32 2.35
CA ILE A 81 3.83 34.96 1.95
C ILE A 81 3.85 34.35 0.54
N SER A 82 4.78 34.78 -0.31
CA SER A 82 4.88 34.25 -1.68
C SER A 82 5.58 32.88 -1.70
N ALA A 83 5.17 32.02 -2.64
CA ALA A 83 5.72 30.67 -2.76
C ALA A 83 7.24 30.63 -2.99
N PRO A 84 7.86 31.51 -3.83
CA PRO A 84 9.32 31.50 -4.00
C PRO A 84 10.06 31.80 -2.69
N LYS A 85 9.62 32.83 -1.95
CA LYS A 85 10.19 33.16 -0.63
C LYS A 85 10.06 32.02 0.37
N LEU A 86 8.99 31.24 0.27
CA LEU A 86 8.79 30.08 1.13
C LEU A 86 9.75 28.94 0.78
N ALA A 87 10.00 28.71 -0.51
CA ALA A 87 10.91 27.69 -1.00
C ALA A 87 12.37 27.97 -0.60
N ASP A 88 12.81 29.23 -0.74
CA ASP A 88 14.17 29.65 -0.35
C ASP A 88 14.46 29.31 1.11
N GLN A 89 13.48 29.55 2.00
CA GLN A 89 13.63 29.29 3.43
C GLN A 89 13.56 27.81 3.83
N ILE A 90 13.22 26.91 2.92
CA ILE A 90 13.18 25.46 3.16
C ILE A 90 14.47 24.83 2.64
N ALA A 91 14.98 25.31 1.49
CA ALA A 91 16.21 24.85 0.88
C ALA A 91 17.46 25.05 1.75
N THR A 92 17.45 25.99 2.70
CA THR A 92 18.61 26.28 3.57
C THR A 92 18.85 25.28 4.71
N THR A 93 18.05 24.19 4.82
CA THR A 93 18.11 23.26 5.97
C THR A 93 18.81 21.93 5.65
N GLU A 94 19.72 21.92 4.67
CA GLU A 94 20.64 20.80 4.39
C GLU A 94 22.05 21.08 4.92
#